data_AF-A0A4E0QS57-F1
#
_entry.id   AF-A0A4E0QS57-F1
#
_cell.length_a   1.000
_cell.length_b   1.000
_cell.length_c   1.000
_cell.angle_alpha   90.00
_cell.angle_beta   90.00
_cell.angle_gamma   90.00
#
_symmetry.space_group_name_H-M   'P 1'
#
loop_
_entity.id
_entity.type
_entity.pdbx_description
1 polymer ?
#
loop_
_entity_poly.entity_id
_entity_poly.type
_entity_poly.pdbx_seq_one_letter_code
_entity_poly.pdbx_strand_id
1 'polypeptide(L)' 'FKKGEEKGFDKGFGEGKEEGIEQGIEKAKMETARNLKALGISEEQIASATGLSLAQVRAL' A
#
# COMPACT_ATOMS: atom_id res chain seq x y z
N PHE A 1 -5.98 19.09 -31.88
CA PHE A 1 -5.48 17.70 -31.84
C PHE A 1 -4.35 17.52 -30.81
N LYS A 2 -3.16 18.13 -30.95
CA LYS A 2 -2.03 17.98 -29.99
C LYS A 2 -2.35 18.17 -28.49
N LYS A 3 -3.13 19.19 -28.13
CA LYS A 3 -3.39 19.56 -26.72
C LYS A 3 -4.30 18.56 -25.97
N GLY A 4 -5.04 17.72 -26.69
CA GLY A 4 -5.90 16.68 -26.11
C GLY A 4 -5.12 15.40 -25.81
N GLU A 5 -4.18 15.04 -26.68
CA GLU A 5 -3.32 13.86 -26.52
C GLU A 5 -2.31 14.03 -25.38
N GLU A 6 -1.69 15.22 -25.27
CA GLU A 6 -0.75 15.56 -24.19
C GLU A 6 -1.43 15.47 -22.81
N LYS A 7 -2.63 16.07 -22.66
CA LYS A 7 -3.42 15.98 -21.43
C LYS A 7 -3.88 14.57 -21.10
N GLY A 8 -4.22 13.77 -22.11
CA GLY A 8 -4.63 12.38 -21.93
C GLY A 8 -3.47 11.51 -21.45
N PHE A 9 -2.28 11.69 -22.02
CA PHE A 9 -1.07 10.99 -21.62
C PHE A 9 -0.64 11.36 -20.20
N ASP A 10 -0.58 12.65 -19.87
CA ASP A 10 -0.17 13.11 -18.54
C ASP A 10 -1.12 12.60 -17.46
N LYS A 11 -2.43 12.60 -17.74
CA LYS A 11 -3.44 12.10 -16.80
C LYS A 11 -3.32 10.59 -16.62
N GLY A 12 -3.24 9.82 -17.70
CA GLY A 12 -3.14 8.36 -17.62
C GLY A 12 -1.83 7.88 -16.98
N PHE A 13 -0.72 8.58 -17.25
CA PHE A 13 0.56 8.30 -16.60
C PHE A 13 0.53 8.66 -15.11
N GLY A 14 -0.10 9.78 -14.75
CA GLY A 14 -0.31 10.20 -13.37
C GLY A 14 -1.11 9.17 -12.57
N GLU A 15 -2.29 8.80 -13.07
CA GLU A 15 -3.18 7.82 -12.43
C GLU A 15 -2.50 6.46 -12.27
N GLY A 16 -1.87 5.92 -13.32
CA GLY A 16 -1.18 4.62 -13.24
C GLY A 16 0.02 4.61 -12.29
N LYS A 17 0.75 5.73 -12.18
CA LYS A 17 1.85 5.87 -11.23
C LYS A 17 1.34 5.91 -9.78
N GLU A 18 0.26 6.65 -9.53
CA GLU A 18 -0.34 6.76 -8.20
C GLU A 18 -0.87 5.41 -7.71
N GLU A 19 -1.64 4.70 -8.55
CA GLU A 19 -2.14 3.35 -8.26
C GLU A 19 -1.00 2.37 -7.97
N GLY A 20 0.08 2.41 -8.76
CA GLY A 20 1.24 1.53 -8.55
C GLY A 20 1.95 1.79 -7.22
N ILE A 21 2.08 3.06 -6.82
CA ILE A 21 2.68 3.44 -5.53
C ILE A 21 1.79 2.98 -4.38
N GLU A 22 0.48 3.22 -4.46
CA GLU A 22 -0.48 2.83 -3.42
C GLU A 22 -0.47 1.31 -3.20
N GLN A 23 -0.55 0.53 -4.29
CA GLN A 23 -0.47 -0.93 -4.22
C GLN A 23 0.86 -1.43 -3.64
N GLY A 24 1.97 -0.76 -3.97
CA GLY A 24 3.29 -1.09 -3.43
C GLY A 24 3.36 -0.85 -1.92
N ILE A 25 2.85 0.28 -1.45
CA ILE A 25 2.78 0.63 -0.02
C ILE A 25 1.91 -0.38 0.73
N GLU A 26 0.73 -0.73 0.20
CA GLU A 26 -0.16 -1.70 0.85
C GLU A 26 0.48 -3.09 0.95
N LYS A 27 1.10 -3.59 -0.13
CA LYS A 27 1.83 -4.86 -0.12
C LYS A 27 2.96 -4.88 0.91
N ALA A 28 3.74 -3.81 0.98
CA ALA A 28 4.84 -3.69 1.93
C ALA A 28 4.36 -3.70 3.39
N LYS A 29 3.26 -3.01 3.70
CA LYS A 29 2.64 -3.04 5.05
C LYS A 29 2.21 -4.44 5.44
N MET A 30 1.54 -5.15 4.54
CA MET A 30 1.05 -6.52 4.78
C MET A 30 2.19 -7.52 4.95
N GLU A 31 3.25 -7.41 4.15
CA GLU A 31 4.44 -8.26 4.29
C GLU A 31 5.18 -7.99 5.60
N THR A 32 5.38 -6.72 5.96
CA THR A 32 5.98 -6.33 7.24
C THR A 32 5.18 -6.88 8.41
N ALA A 33 3.85 -6.77 8.37
CA ALA A 33 2.98 -7.28 9.42
C ALA A 33 3.07 -8.82 9.57
N ARG A 34 3.11 -9.57 8.46
CA ARG A 34 3.31 -11.03 8.48
C ARG A 34 4.64 -11.41 9.12
N ASN A 35 5.71 -10.71 8.75
CA ASN A 35 7.05 -10.98 9.29
C ASN A 35 7.11 -10.68 10.79
N LEU A 36 6.55 -9.56 11.24
CA LEU A 36 6.49 -9.22 12.68
C LEU A 36 5.64 -10.22 13.47
N LYS A 37 4.52 -10.70 12.90
CA LYS A 37 3.68 -11.74 13.52
C LYS A 37 4.44 -13.05 13.69
N ALA A 38 5.20 -13.46 12.67
CA ALA A 38 6.07 -14.64 12.73
C ALA A 38 7.18 -14.52 13.79
N LEU A 39 7.59 -13.28 14.12
CA LEU A 39 8.55 -12.99 15.20
C LEU A 39 7.91 -12.95 16.61
N GLY A 40 6.60 -13.18 16.72
CA GLY A 40 5.89 -13.20 18.01
C GLY A 40 5.59 -11.82 18.59
N ILE A 41 5.66 -10.76 17.78
CA ILE A 41 5.27 -9.41 18.19
C ILE A 41 3.74 -9.34 18.37
N SER A 42 3.25 -8.54 19.33
CA SER A 42 1.81 -8.44 19.59
C SER A 42 1.06 -7.79 18.43
N GLU A 43 -0.19 -8.16 18.23
CA GLU A 43 -1.03 -7.63 17.15
C GLU A 43 -1.19 -6.11 17.24
N GLU A 44 -1.27 -5.55 18.45
CA GLU A 44 -1.36 -4.11 18.70
C GLU A 44 -0.07 -3.38 18.30
N GLN A 45 1.09 -3.96 18.63
CA GLN A 45 2.39 -3.41 18.22
C GLN A 45 2.57 -3.46 16.71
N ILE A 46 2.14 -4.56 16.07
CA ILE A 46 2.18 -4.70 14.61
C ILE A 46 1.27 -3.67 13.93
N ALA A 47 0.04 -3.50 14.42
CA ALA A 47 -0.90 -2.52 13.90
C ALA A 47 -0.31 -1.10 13.98
N SER A 48 0.29 -0.76 15.13
CA SER A 48 0.97 0.52 15.32
C SER A 48 2.17 0.71 14.41
N ALA A 49 3.01 -0.31 14.21
CA ALA A 49 4.24 -0.21 13.42
C ALA A 49 3.98 -0.16 11.91
N THR A 50 2.94 -0.85 11.43
CA THR A 50 2.63 -0.97 9.99
C THR A 50 1.56 0.01 9.52
N GLY A 51 0.83 0.64 10.45
CA GLY A 51 -0.32 1.49 10.15
C GLY A 51 -1.52 0.70 9.59
N LEU A 52 -1.56 -0.61 9.82
CA LEU A 52 -2.73 -1.45 9.56
C LEU A 52 -3.70 -1.39 10.73
N SER A 53 -4.98 -1.63 10.45
CA SER A 53 -5.96 -1.84 11.52
C SER A 53 -5.69 -3.15 12.25
N LEU A 54 -6.11 -3.23 13.52
CA LEU A 54 -6.00 -4.46 14.31
C LEU A 54 -6.74 -5.63 13.65
N ALA A 55 -7.86 -5.37 12.97
CA ALA A 55 -8.61 -6.37 12.22
C ALA A 55 -7.80 -6.92 11.03
N GLN A 56 -7.10 -6.06 10.29
CA GLN A 56 -6.22 -6.49 9.20
C GLN A 56 -5.08 -7.36 9.72
N VAL A 57 -4.44 -6.98 10.84
CA VAL A 57 -3.35 -7.77 11.45
C VAL A 57 -3.83 -9.14 11.96
N ARG A 58 -5.04 -9.21 12.52
CA ARG A 58 -5.67 -10.47 12.95
C ARG A 58 -5.98 -11.41 11.80
N ALA A 59 -6.32 -10.87 10.64
CA ALA A 59 -6.63 -11.63 9.45
C ALA A 59 -5.41 -12.16 8.69
N LEU A 60 -4.18 -11.74 9.07
CA LEU A 60 -2.91 -12.27 8.56
C LEU A 60 -2.55 -13.61 9.20
#